data_AF-A0A6V6Z5P2-F1
#
_entry.id   AF-A0A6V6Z5P2-F1
#
_cell.length_a   1.000
_cell.length_b   1.000
_cell.length_c   1.000
_cell.angle_alpha   90.00
_cell.angle_beta   90.00
_cell.angle_gamma   90.00
#
_symmetry.space_group_name_H-M   'P 1'
#
loop_
_entity.id
_entity.type
_entity.pdbx_description
1 polymer ?
#
loop_
_entity_poly.entity_id
_entity_poly.type
_entity_poly.pdbx_seq_one_letter_code
_entity_poly.pdbx_strand_id
1 'polypeptide(L)'
;MKEKVYKYSAISLIVINFITLYLFYDYFTENPAMFRGLGILMNFFRLIIFSVGLGIILLGIRLFFHLRKKTNPIKTHFLYIFSAILGANLFINWLICIFMELIKLDSMLNFAFFTLLAISIFSIIDIYKLNFINKNK
;
A
#
# COMPACT_ATOMS: atom_id res chain seq x y z
N MET A 1 8.61 18.87 8.60
CA MET A 1 7.91 17.58 8.79
C MET A 1 6.77 17.44 7.79
N LYS A 2 5.75 18.31 7.79
CA LYS A 2 4.67 18.31 6.78
C LYS A 2 5.20 18.31 5.34
N GLU A 3 6.14 19.19 5.02
CA GLU A 3 6.78 19.26 3.69
C GLU A 3 7.47 17.96 3.28
N LYS A 4 8.20 17.30 4.20
CA LYS A 4 8.82 15.99 3.95
C LYS A 4 7.76 14.92 3.66
N VAL A 5 6.65 14.95 4.40
CA VAL A 5 5.52 14.03 4.19
C VAL A 5 4.90 14.27 2.82
N TYR A 6 4.59 15.51 2.45
CA TYR A 6 4.07 15.84 1.12
C TYR A 6 5.02 15.41 0.01
N LYS A 7 6.33 15.70 0.15
CA LYS A 7 7.36 15.29 -0.81
C LYS A 7 7.40 13.77 -0.96
N TYR A 8 7.42 13.02 0.14
CA TYR A 8 7.43 11.56 0.10
C TYR A 8 6.11 10.97 -0.41
N SER A 9 4.97 11.59 -0.13
CA SER A 9 3.69 11.20 -0.72
C SER A 9 3.68 11.40 -2.23
N ALA A 10 4.18 12.54 -2.72
CA ALA A 10 4.28 12.81 -4.15
C ALA A 10 5.20 11.81 -4.85
N ILE A 11 6.39 11.56 -4.28
CA ILE A 11 7.32 10.55 -4.81
C ILE A 11 6.68 9.16 -4.79
N SER A 12 5.95 8.81 -3.73
CA SER A 12 5.25 7.51 -3.64
C SER A 12 4.21 7.36 -4.76
N LEU A 13 3.43 8.39 -5.04
CA LEU A 13 2.46 8.38 -6.13
C LEU A 13 3.15 8.24 -7.50
N ILE A 14 4.28 8.92 -7.71
CA ILE A 14 5.07 8.78 -8.94
C ILE A 14 5.55 7.32 -9.11
N VAL A 15 6.11 6.73 -8.06
CA VAL A 15 6.59 5.33 -8.08
C VAL A 15 5.43 4.37 -8.34
N ILE A 16 4.29 4.55 -7.68
CA ILE A 16 3.09 3.73 -7.91
C ILE A 16 2.62 3.86 -9.36
N ASN A 17 2.64 5.06 -9.94
CA ASN A 17 2.31 5.25 -11.36
C ASN A 17 3.26 4.52 -12.29
N PHE A 18 4.57 4.51 -12.01
CA PHE A 18 5.50 3.70 -12.81
C PHE A 18 5.20 2.21 -12.72
N ILE A 19 4.83 1.71 -11.54
CA ILE A 19 4.43 0.30 -11.35
C ILE A 19 3.16 0.00 -12.14
N THR A 20 2.13 0.85 -12.07
CA THR A 20 0.87 0.62 -12.81
C THR A 20 1.07 0.73 -14.31
N LEU A 21 1.88 1.69 -14.79
CA LEU A 21 2.25 1.79 -16.19
C LEU A 21 3.02 0.56 -16.68
N TYR A 22 3.93 0.03 -15.87
CA TYR A 22 4.64 -1.21 -16.20
C TYR A 22 3.65 -2.37 -16.37
N LEU A 23 2.70 -2.56 -15.44
CA LEU A 23 1.67 -3.60 -15.55
C LEU A 23 0.77 -3.39 -16.77
N PHE A 24 0.49 -2.14 -17.13
CA PHE A 24 -0.25 -1.81 -18.34
C PHE A 24 0.53 -2.20 -19.59
N TYR A 25 1.81 -1.85 -19.69
CA TYR A 25 2.66 -2.27 -20.82
C TYR A 25 2.73 -3.80 -20.94
N ASP A 26 2.93 -4.48 -19.81
CA ASP A 26 2.96 -5.95 -19.72
C ASP A 26 1.69 -6.57 -20.34
N TYR A 27 0.52 -5.96 -20.15
CA TYR A 27 -0.75 -6.43 -20.73
C TYR A 27 -0.77 -6.39 -22.26
N PHE A 28 -0.23 -5.31 -22.83
CA PHE A 28 -0.26 -5.10 -24.27
C PHE A 28 0.82 -5.90 -24.99
N THR A 29 1.95 -6.17 -24.34
CA THR A 29 3.05 -6.96 -24.89
C THR A 29 2.93 -8.45 -24.63
N GLU A 30 2.04 -8.88 -23.73
CA GLU A 30 1.77 -10.29 -23.49
C GLU A 30 1.26 -10.97 -24.77
N ASN A 31 1.88 -12.09 -25.13
CA ASN A 31 1.51 -12.88 -26.30
C ASN A 31 0.00 -13.22 -26.23
N PRO A 32 -0.75 -13.08 -27.33
CA PRO A 32 -2.17 -13.40 -27.36
C PRO A 32 -2.38 -14.91 -27.30
N ALA A 33 -2.32 -15.46 -26.08
CA ALA A 33 -2.64 -16.83 -25.74
C ALA A 33 -3.92 -16.87 -24.88
N MET A 34 -4.44 -18.08 -24.66
CA MET A 34 -5.69 -18.32 -23.90
C MET A 34 -5.69 -17.73 -22.47
N PHE A 35 -4.52 -17.40 -21.92
CA PHE A 35 -4.33 -16.86 -20.56
C PHE A 35 -3.94 -15.37 -20.51
N ARG A 36 -4.15 -14.61 -21.59
CA ARG A 36 -3.83 -13.18 -21.62
C ARG A 36 -4.50 -12.44 -20.44
N GLY A 37 -3.71 -11.71 -19.65
CA GLY A 37 -4.13 -10.99 -18.45
C GLY A 37 -4.01 -11.79 -17.15
N LEU A 38 -3.82 -13.11 -17.19
CA LEU A 38 -3.63 -13.93 -15.99
C LEU A 38 -2.29 -13.62 -15.30
N GLY A 39 -1.24 -13.37 -16.08
CA GLY A 39 0.06 -12.92 -15.56
C GLY A 39 -0.06 -11.62 -14.75
N ILE A 40 -0.91 -10.69 -15.20
CA ILE A 40 -1.11 -9.40 -14.56
C ILE A 40 -1.91 -9.53 -13.28
N LEU A 41 -2.92 -10.39 -13.27
CA LEU A 41 -3.65 -10.74 -12.05
C LEU A 41 -2.69 -11.33 -10.99
N MET A 42 -1.76 -12.20 -11.40
CA MET A 42 -0.74 -12.74 -10.50
C MET A 42 0.24 -11.68 -10.02
N ASN A 43 0.65 -10.74 -10.87
CA ASN A 43 1.47 -9.60 -10.48
C ASN A 43 0.74 -8.69 -9.47
N PHE A 44 -0.57 -8.50 -9.64
CA PHE A 44 -1.41 -7.77 -8.69
C PHE A 44 -1.44 -8.46 -7.31
N PHE A 45 -1.66 -9.78 -7.26
CA PHE A 45 -1.60 -10.52 -5.99
C PHE A 45 -0.21 -10.49 -5.35
N ARG A 46 0.87 -10.58 -6.14
CA ARG A 46 2.24 -10.41 -5.63
C ARG A 46 2.46 -9.03 -5.01
N LEU A 47 1.95 -7.97 -5.64
CA LEU A 47 1.99 -6.62 -5.10
C LEU A 47 1.21 -6.48 -3.79
N ILE A 48 0.05 -7.12 -3.68
CA ILE A 48 -0.72 -7.18 -2.42
C ILE A 48 0.10 -7.84 -1.32
N ILE A 49 0.65 -9.04 -1.58
CA ILE A 49 1.46 -9.78 -0.59
C ILE A 49 2.67 -8.94 -0.16
N PHE A 50 3.36 -8.30 -1.11
CA PHE A 50 4.47 -7.40 -0.83
C PHE A 50 4.04 -6.21 0.04
N SER A 51 2.92 -5.56 -0.29
CA SER A 51 2.40 -4.41 0.46
C SER A 51 1.98 -4.78 1.88
N VAL A 52 1.32 -5.93 2.07
CA VAL A 52 0.94 -6.44 3.38
C VAL A 52 2.19 -6.76 4.20
N GLY A 53 3.15 -7.49 3.63
CA GLY A 53 4.41 -7.84 4.31
C GLY A 53 5.20 -6.59 4.73
N LEU A 54 5.37 -5.64 3.82
CA LEU A 54 6.03 -4.36 4.10
C LEU A 54 5.31 -3.60 5.22
N GLY A 55 3.98 -3.52 5.16
CA GLY A 55 3.17 -2.85 6.17
C GLY A 55 3.29 -3.48 7.56
N ILE A 56 3.19 -4.81 7.64
CA ILE A 56 3.35 -5.55 8.91
C ILE A 56 4.74 -5.29 9.50
N ILE A 57 5.80 -5.38 8.70
CA ILE A 57 7.17 -5.13 9.15
C ILE A 57 7.30 -3.71 9.71
N LEU A 58 6.85 -2.70 8.96
CA LEU A 58 6.98 -1.31 9.38
C LEU A 58 6.14 -0.99 10.63
N LEU A 59 4.95 -1.57 10.76
CA LEU A 59 4.15 -1.47 11.97
C LEU A 59 4.80 -2.16 13.16
N GLY A 60 5.42 -3.33 12.95
CA GLY A 60 6.20 -4.03 13.96
C GLY A 60 7.38 -3.20 14.47
N ILE A 61 8.16 -2.60 13.56
CA ILE A 61 9.27 -1.73 13.95
C ILE A 61 8.73 -0.48 14.68
N ARG A 62 7.61 0.09 14.23
CA ARG A 62 6.96 1.22 14.90
C ARG A 62 6.55 0.87 16.34
N LEU A 63 5.96 -0.31 16.55
CA LEU A 63 5.57 -0.82 17.86
C LEU A 63 6.79 -1.04 18.77
N PHE A 64 7.87 -1.60 18.22
CA PHE A 64 9.13 -1.78 18.95
C PHE A 64 9.72 -0.46 19.49
N PHE A 65 9.77 0.59 18.67
CA PHE A 65 10.23 1.91 19.12
C PHE A 65 9.28 2.54 20.15
N HIS A 66 7.96 2.30 20.01
CA HIS A 66 6.97 2.77 20.98
C HIS A 66 7.17 2.12 22.36
N LEU A 67 7.35 0.80 22.41
CA LEU A 67 7.64 0.05 23.64
C LEU A 67 8.93 0.51 24.32
N ARG A 68 9.95 0.87 23.53
CA ARG A 68 11.23 1.39 24.06
C ARG A 68 11.20 2.87 24.46
N LYS A 69 10.06 3.57 24.36
CA LYS A 69 9.89 5.00 24.64
C LYS A 69 10.93 5.90 23.93
N LYS A 70 11.49 5.44 22.81
CA LYS A 70 12.48 6.20 22.02
C LYS A 70 11.79 7.09 20.99
N THR A 71 12.48 8.16 20.58
CA THR A 71 12.05 8.96 19.42
C THR A 71 11.93 8.03 18.21
N ASN A 72 10.80 8.13 17.49
CA ASN A 72 10.39 7.13 16.52
C ASN A 72 10.57 7.71 15.10
N PRO A 73 11.76 7.57 14.47
CA PRO A 73 12.09 8.24 13.20
C PRO A 73 11.29 7.70 12.01
N ILE A 74 10.72 6.50 12.15
CA ILE A 74 9.97 5.79 11.09
C ILE A 74 8.71 6.54 10.67
N LYS A 75 8.16 7.36 11.56
CA LYS A 75 6.94 8.15 11.36
C LYS A 75 6.99 9.12 10.17
N THR A 76 8.19 9.48 9.72
CA THR A 76 8.41 10.35 8.56
C THR A 76 9.29 9.69 7.50
N HIS A 77 9.57 8.41 7.66
CA HIS A 77 10.40 7.68 6.72
C HIS A 77 9.62 7.40 5.44
N PHE A 78 10.29 7.53 4.29
CA PHE A 78 9.69 7.34 2.97
C PHE A 78 8.94 6.01 2.89
N LEU A 79 9.56 4.90 3.32
CA LEU A 79 8.96 3.56 3.27
C LEU A 79 7.62 3.43 4.01
N TYR A 80 7.45 4.15 5.11
CA TYR A 80 6.20 4.12 5.88
C TYR A 80 5.06 4.85 5.18
N ILE A 81 5.37 6.03 4.62
CA ILE A 81 4.42 6.80 3.80
C ILE A 81 4.10 6.04 2.51
N PHE A 82 5.11 5.48 1.86
CA PHE A 82 4.98 4.67 0.66
C PHE A 82 4.09 3.45 0.90
N SER A 83 4.33 2.68 1.99
CA SER A 83 3.50 1.53 2.34
C SER A 83 2.04 1.90 2.59
N ALA A 84 1.78 3.06 3.22
CA ALA A 84 0.43 3.53 3.45
C ALA A 84 -0.30 3.86 2.13
N ILE A 85 0.34 4.62 1.24
CA ILE A 85 -0.24 5.03 -0.04
C ILE A 85 -0.38 3.85 -0.99
N LEU A 86 0.63 2.97 -1.06
CA LEU A 86 0.59 1.74 -1.86
C LEU A 86 -0.56 0.84 -1.41
N GLY A 87 -0.69 0.64 -0.09
CA GLY A 87 -1.78 -0.17 0.47
C GLY A 87 -3.16 0.41 0.17
N ALA A 88 -3.33 1.73 0.26
CA ALA A 88 -4.58 2.40 -0.14
C ALA A 88 -4.87 2.23 -1.63
N ASN A 89 -3.87 2.40 -2.49
CA ASN A 89 -4.02 2.27 -3.95
C ASN A 89 -4.42 0.85 -4.35
N LEU A 90 -3.71 -0.16 -3.82
CA LEU A 90 -4.03 -1.56 -4.08
C LEU A 90 -5.41 -1.95 -3.56
N PHE A 91 -5.84 -1.41 -2.41
CA PHE A 91 -7.18 -1.62 -1.89
C PHE A 91 -8.26 -1.06 -2.84
N ILE A 92 -8.08 0.16 -3.36
CA ILE A 92 -9.00 0.75 -4.33
C ILE A 92 -9.06 -0.09 -5.61
N ASN A 93 -7.91 -0.52 -6.15
CA ASN A 93 -7.88 -1.38 -7.33
C ASN A 93 -8.59 -2.72 -7.07
N TRP A 94 -8.41 -3.30 -5.88
CA TRP A 94 -9.10 -4.53 -5.50
C TRP A 94 -10.61 -4.32 -5.43
N LEU A 95 -11.09 -3.20 -4.85
CA LEU A 95 -12.51 -2.85 -4.86
C LEU A 95 -13.06 -2.77 -6.28
N ILE A 96 -12.35 -2.14 -7.21
CA ILE A 96 -12.74 -2.06 -8.62
C ILE A 96 -12.85 -3.48 -9.21
N CYS A 97 -11.88 -4.36 -8.96
CA CYS A 97 -11.93 -5.75 -9.43
C CYS A 97 -13.14 -6.52 -8.88
N ILE A 98 -13.54 -6.26 -7.63
CA ILE A 98 -14.74 -6.86 -7.02
C ILE A 98 -16.01 -6.33 -7.71
N PHE A 99 -16.11 -5.02 -7.92
CA PHE A 99 -17.26 -4.40 -8.60
C PHE A 99 -17.41 -4.85 -10.06
N MET A 100 -16.30 -5.11 -10.73
CA MET A 100 -16.29 -5.65 -12.09
C MET A 100 -16.48 -7.18 -12.14
N GLU A 101 -16.73 -7.82 -11.00
CA GLU A 101 -16.87 -9.28 -10.86
C GLU A 101 -15.65 -10.09 -11.34
N LEU A 102 -14.47 -9.45 -11.44
CA LEU A 102 -13.21 -10.09 -11.87
C LEU A 102 -12.62 -10.97 -10.76
N ILE A 103 -12.89 -10.63 -9.50
CA ILE A 103 -12.41 -11.36 -8.32
C ILE A 103 -13.59 -11.65 -7.40
N LYS A 104 -13.79 -12.92 -7.08
CA LYS A 104 -14.73 -13.34 -6.04
C LYS A 104 -14.06 -13.29 -4.67
N LEU A 105 -14.81 -12.78 -3.70
CA LEU A 105 -14.42 -12.72 -2.30
C LEU A 105 -14.54 -14.13 -1.68
N ASP A 106 -13.43 -14.86 -1.61
CA ASP A 106 -13.31 -16.10 -0.82
C ASP A 106 -12.61 -15.83 0.52
N SER A 107 -12.81 -16.71 1.51
CA SER A 107 -12.33 -16.63 2.89
C SER A 107 -10.88 -16.16 3.05
N MET A 108 -9.92 -16.72 2.30
CA MET A 108 -8.50 -16.32 2.38
C MET A 108 -8.25 -14.93 1.76
N LEU A 109 -8.88 -14.63 0.63
CA LEU A 109 -8.76 -13.34 -0.05
C LEU A 109 -9.38 -12.20 0.77
N ASN A 110 -10.47 -12.50 1.48
CA ASN A 110 -11.14 -11.57 2.39
C ASN A 110 -10.21 -11.15 3.52
N PHE A 111 -9.48 -12.11 4.12
CA PHE A 111 -8.53 -11.81 5.19
C PHE A 111 -7.42 -10.86 4.73
N ALA A 112 -6.82 -11.12 3.56
CA ALA A 112 -5.80 -10.24 2.98
C ALA A 112 -6.38 -8.85 2.64
N PHE A 113 -7.61 -8.79 2.11
CA PHE A 113 -8.30 -7.54 1.81
C PHE A 113 -8.50 -6.66 3.07
N PHE A 114 -9.04 -7.23 4.15
CA PHE A 114 -9.25 -6.49 5.39
C PHE A 114 -7.93 -6.12 6.08
N THR A 115 -6.91 -6.97 5.99
CA THR A 115 -5.59 -6.68 6.56
C THR A 115 -4.93 -5.51 5.84
N LEU A 116 -4.97 -5.50 4.50
CA LEU A 116 -4.44 -4.41 3.69
C LEU A 116 -5.14 -3.09 4.03
N LEU A 117 -6.47 -3.12 4.14
CA LEU A 117 -7.27 -1.96 4.54
C LEU A 117 -6.88 -1.44 5.93
N ALA A 118 -6.82 -2.34 6.92
CA ALA A 118 -6.49 -1.98 8.30
C ALA A 118 -5.09 -1.36 8.42
N ILE A 119 -4.09 -1.96 7.78
CA ILE A 119 -2.71 -1.44 7.74
C ILE A 119 -2.68 -0.05 7.11
N SER A 120 -3.36 0.11 5.97
CA SER A 120 -3.37 1.37 5.23
C SER A 120 -4.04 2.49 6.04
N ILE A 121 -5.27 2.26 6.56
CA ILE A 121 -6.00 3.23 7.38
C ILE A 121 -5.19 3.60 8.62
N PHE A 122 -4.66 2.62 9.34
CA PHE A 122 -3.90 2.88 10.56
C PHE A 122 -2.64 3.69 10.28
N SER A 123 -1.92 3.40 9.20
CA SER A 123 -0.71 4.12 8.80
C SER A 123 -1.04 5.56 8.39
N ILE A 124 -2.12 5.78 7.61
CA ILE A 124 -2.56 7.11 7.19
C ILE A 124 -2.99 7.95 8.42
N ILE A 125 -3.83 7.40 9.30
CA ILE A 125 -4.29 8.09 10.51
C ILE A 125 -3.11 8.46 11.39
N ASP A 126 -2.14 7.56 11.55
CA ASP A 126 -0.94 7.83 12.32
C ASP A 126 -0.12 8.98 11.74
N ILE A 127 0.18 8.93 10.43
CA ILE A 127 0.90 10.01 9.73
C ILE A 127 0.16 11.34 9.92
N TYR A 128 -1.17 11.34 9.82
CA TYR A 128 -2.00 12.53 9.97
C TYR A 128 -1.97 13.10 11.40
N LYS A 129 -2.30 12.27 12.41
CA LYS A 129 -2.32 12.70 13.83
C LYS A 129 -0.97 13.27 14.26
N LEU A 130 0.12 12.66 13.83
CA LEU A 130 1.47 13.09 14.21
C LEU A 130 1.87 14.43 13.59
N ASN A 131 1.57 14.65 12.31
CA ASN A 131 2.08 15.80 11.59
C ASN A 131 1.16 17.02 11.64
N PHE A 132 -0.13 16.83 11.90
CA PHE A 132 -1.14 17.89 11.81
C PHE A 132 -1.83 18.21 13.14
N ILE A 133 -2.00 17.26 14.06
CA ILE A 133 -2.73 17.47 15.33
C ILE A 133 -1.76 17.77 16.48
N ASN A 134 -0.69 16.98 16.65
CA ASN A 134 0.24 17.14 17.78
C ASN A 134 1.20 18.35 17.69
N LYS A 135 1.04 19.22 16.70
CA LYS A 135 1.85 20.44 16.54
C LYS A 135 1.11 21.73 16.95
N ASN A 136 -0.17 21.63 17.28
CA ASN A 136 -1.02 22.74 17.76
C ASN A 136 -1.16 22.75 19.30
N LYS A 137 -0.32 21.97 19.99
CA LYS A 137 -0.06 22.06 21.43
C LYS A 137 1.43 22.30 21.60
#